data_AF-A0A4S4C3M7-F1
#
_entry.id   AF-A0A4S4C3M7-F1
#
_cell.length_a   1.000
_cell.length_b   1.000
_cell.length_c   1.000
_cell.angle_alpha   90.00
_cell.angle_beta   90.00
_cell.angle_gamma   90.00
#
_symmetry.space_group_name_H-M   'P 1'
#
loop_
_entity.id
_entity.type
_entity.pdbx_description
1 polymer ?
#
loop_
_entity_poly.entity_id
_entity_poly.type
_entity_poly.pdbx_seq_one_letter_code
_entity_poly.pdbx_strand_id
1 'polypeptide(L)'
;MGDKDVTTVVNTWIVTSKNNKLHNLYKVLLDNEGRESIQALLSQNVEDSLQSNDILTERSPKSLIEGDPYFYKTDRNNPESLKALGLEEFYTKVVDNYEALRTSDVITFRKNLQEYNADSERPRFYIFEIKRNDEQLFAYAQIDSKALVRKRKLLEWNASLNKSSAVIDITEGVPLPSNITAIFEATSDKLYVYTPFSFEKMLFIHEAAKLKANENIQKFIRGEFTIGNEGYNIKGLDQTVVSSKILKSSRSINRIAKYTASESLESVRTIENVMTLLPNENDKLQFNHTESIVVVNQDNYKTFVAVIHDSIVKRLISGEVQII
;
A
#
# COMPACT_ATOMS: atom_id res chain seq x y z
N MET A 1 -37.83 6.70 16.03
CA MET A 1 -36.86 7.34 15.12
C MET A 1 -35.58 7.47 15.91
N GLY A 2 -34.49 6.85 15.44
CA GLY A 2 -33.16 7.24 15.91
C GLY A 2 -32.72 8.48 15.14
N ASP A 3 -31.94 9.35 15.78
CA ASP A 3 -31.21 10.37 15.04
C ASP A 3 -30.25 9.68 14.05
N LYS A 4 -30.09 10.28 12.88
CA LYS A 4 -29.01 9.89 11.96
C LYS A 4 -27.74 10.59 12.42
N ASP A 5 -26.68 9.83 12.65
CA ASP A 5 -25.37 10.36 13.00
C ASP A 5 -24.95 11.45 12.00
N VAL A 6 -24.69 12.66 12.49
CA VAL A 6 -24.50 13.84 11.63
C VAL A 6 -23.04 13.95 11.20
N THR A 7 -22.63 12.97 10.39
CA THR A 7 -21.38 12.98 9.63
C THR A 7 -21.27 14.28 8.83
N THR A 8 -20.27 15.11 9.12
CA THR A 8 -20.08 16.47 8.56
C THR A 8 -18.63 16.66 8.10
N VAL A 9 -18.42 17.14 6.87
CA VAL A 9 -17.07 17.43 6.33
C VAL A 9 -16.60 18.81 6.80
N VAL A 10 -15.43 18.86 7.45
CA VAL A 10 -14.87 20.08 8.06
C VAL A 10 -13.78 20.71 7.18
N ASN A 11 -12.83 19.90 6.72
CA ASN A 11 -11.73 20.31 5.84
C ASN A 11 -11.51 19.25 4.76
N THR A 12 -10.89 19.64 3.65
CA THR A 12 -10.50 18.73 2.56
C THR A 12 -9.11 19.11 2.07
N TRP A 13 -8.30 18.11 1.74
CA TRP A 13 -6.97 18.29 1.17
C TRP A 13 -6.76 17.34 -0.02
N ILE A 14 -5.95 17.77 -0.99
CA ILE A 14 -5.44 16.92 -2.07
C ILE A 14 -3.97 16.64 -1.82
N VAL A 15 -3.57 15.37 -1.85
CA VAL A 15 -2.16 14.96 -1.88
C VAL A 15 -1.74 14.72 -3.32
N THR A 16 -0.60 15.29 -3.70
CA THR A 16 0.01 15.17 -5.03
C THR A 16 1.19 14.21 -5.03
N SER A 17 1.61 13.83 -6.24
CA SER A 17 2.73 12.94 -6.49
C SER A 17 3.61 13.46 -7.62
N LYS A 18 4.93 13.28 -7.47
CA LYS A 18 5.97 13.74 -8.40
C LYS A 18 7.11 12.71 -8.41
N ASN A 19 7.47 12.20 -9.59
CA ASN A 19 8.46 11.13 -9.78
C ASN A 19 8.17 9.86 -8.94
N ASN A 20 6.93 9.35 -9.01
CA ASN A 20 6.45 8.15 -8.30
C ASN A 20 6.65 8.16 -6.78
N LYS A 21 6.60 9.35 -6.16
CA LYS A 21 6.56 9.56 -4.71
C LYS A 21 5.53 10.61 -4.36
N LEU A 22 5.08 10.63 -3.11
CA LEU A 22 4.30 11.74 -2.56
C LEU A 22 5.13 13.04 -2.62
N HIS A 23 4.47 14.18 -2.82
CA HIS A 23 5.15 15.45 -3.03
C HIS A 23 4.66 16.53 -2.08
N ASN A 24 3.45 17.01 -2.27
CA ASN A 24 2.82 18.03 -1.44
C ASN A 24 1.39 17.60 -1.04
N LEU A 25 0.85 18.27 -0.04
CA LEU A 25 -0.50 18.16 0.45
C LEU A 25 -1.04 19.58 0.50
N TYR A 26 -2.13 19.83 -0.22
CA TYR A 26 -2.73 21.16 -0.39
C TYR A 26 -4.13 21.17 0.20
N LYS A 27 -4.44 22.19 1.01
CA LYS A 27 -5.79 22.45 1.51
C LYS A 27 -6.67 22.93 0.37
N VAL A 28 -7.86 22.35 0.24
CA VAL A 28 -8.82 22.66 -0.82
C VAL A 28 -9.89 23.59 -0.25
N LEU A 29 -10.04 24.76 -0.85
CA LEU A 29 -11.22 25.59 -0.62
C LEU A 29 -12.39 25.03 -1.42
N LEU A 30 -13.52 24.86 -0.76
CA LEU A 30 -14.73 24.29 -1.35
C LEU A 30 -15.85 25.33 -1.36
N ASP A 31 -16.47 25.47 -2.52
CA ASP A 31 -17.75 26.15 -2.71
C ASP A 31 -18.91 25.31 -2.13
N ASN A 32 -20.15 25.78 -2.29
CA ASN A 32 -21.31 25.08 -1.73
C ASN A 32 -21.67 23.81 -2.53
N GLU A 33 -21.60 23.80 -3.86
CA GLU A 33 -21.90 22.58 -4.65
C GLU A 33 -20.82 21.51 -4.43
N GLY A 34 -19.55 21.92 -4.33
CA GLY A 34 -18.44 21.04 -3.97
C GLY A 34 -18.62 20.40 -2.58
N ARG A 35 -18.98 21.20 -1.57
CA ARG A 35 -19.30 20.68 -0.22
C ARG A 35 -20.47 19.70 -0.24
N GLU A 36 -21.60 20.06 -0.85
CA GLU A 36 -22.77 19.19 -0.93
C GLU A 36 -22.46 17.88 -1.67
N SER A 37 -21.66 17.95 -2.74
CA SER A 37 -21.25 16.77 -3.52
C SER A 37 -20.34 15.82 -2.74
N ILE A 38 -19.38 16.35 -1.96
CA ILE A 38 -18.52 15.53 -1.07
C ILE A 38 -19.33 15.00 0.12
N GLN A 39 -20.20 15.83 0.71
CA GLN A 39 -21.03 15.46 1.84
C GLN A 39 -21.97 14.29 1.48
N ALA A 40 -22.62 14.35 0.32
CA ALA A 40 -23.45 13.24 -0.19
C ALA A 40 -22.63 11.97 -0.45
N LEU A 41 -21.42 12.09 -1.01
CA LEU A 41 -20.50 10.97 -1.26
C LEU A 41 -20.09 10.26 0.04
N LEU A 42 -19.70 11.03 1.07
CA LEU A 42 -19.15 10.50 2.31
C LEU A 42 -20.23 10.02 3.28
N SER A 43 -21.40 10.66 3.33
CA SER A 43 -22.48 10.27 4.27
C SER A 43 -22.97 8.82 4.07
N GLN A 44 -22.82 8.26 2.87
CA GLN A 44 -23.10 6.84 2.62
C GLN A 44 -21.83 5.99 2.81
N ASN A 45 -20.73 6.35 2.12
CA ASN A 45 -19.50 5.55 2.14
C ASN A 45 -18.87 5.41 3.54
N VAL A 46 -18.95 6.43 4.41
CA VAL A 46 -18.39 6.37 5.77
C VAL A 46 -19.16 5.34 6.59
N GLU A 47 -20.49 5.45 6.67
CA GLU A 47 -21.31 4.58 7.52
C GLU A 47 -21.25 3.12 7.06
N ASP A 48 -21.25 2.87 5.75
CA ASP A 48 -21.07 1.53 5.17
C ASP A 48 -19.68 0.95 5.48
N SER A 49 -18.64 1.80 5.51
CA SER A 49 -17.28 1.39 5.85
C SER A 49 -17.12 1.11 7.35
N LEU A 50 -17.65 1.99 8.22
CA LEU A 50 -17.58 1.85 9.67
C LEU A 50 -18.31 0.60 10.18
N GLN A 51 -19.46 0.24 9.58
CA GLN A 51 -20.16 -1.01 9.87
C GLN A 51 -19.31 -2.26 9.60
N SER A 52 -18.27 -2.17 8.76
CA SER A 52 -17.35 -3.28 8.51
C SER A 52 -16.20 -3.37 9.52
N ASN A 53 -15.99 -2.37 10.39
CA ASN A 53 -14.82 -2.32 11.28
C ASN A 53 -14.71 -3.52 12.24
N ASP A 54 -15.84 -4.03 12.74
CA ASP A 54 -15.87 -5.13 13.72
C ASP A 54 -15.40 -6.48 13.16
N ILE A 55 -15.38 -6.64 11.83
CA ILE A 55 -14.87 -7.86 11.16
C ILE A 55 -13.43 -7.69 10.62
N LEU A 56 -12.80 -6.54 10.80
CA LEU A 56 -11.43 -6.30 10.34
C LEU A 56 -10.41 -6.90 11.32
N THR A 57 -9.32 -7.45 10.76
CA THR A 57 -8.20 -8.01 11.55
C THR A 57 -7.00 -7.07 11.54
N GLU A 58 -6.14 -7.17 12.55
CA GLU A 58 -4.95 -6.32 12.66
C GLU A 58 -3.85 -6.77 11.69
N ARG A 59 -3.30 -5.84 10.90
CA ARG A 59 -2.28 -6.14 9.90
C ARG A 59 -0.91 -6.41 10.53
N SER A 60 -0.66 -7.69 10.81
CA SER A 60 0.70 -8.18 11.08
C SER A 60 1.65 -7.82 9.93
N PRO A 61 2.81 -7.17 10.20
CA PRO A 61 3.84 -6.92 9.19
C PRO A 61 4.35 -8.19 8.51
N LYS A 62 4.31 -9.33 9.22
CA LYS A 62 4.69 -10.66 8.72
C LYS A 62 3.59 -11.35 7.90
N SER A 63 2.42 -10.73 7.71
CA SER A 63 1.36 -11.31 6.88
C SER A 63 1.79 -11.44 5.41
N LEU A 64 1.49 -12.61 4.84
CA LEU A 64 1.68 -12.98 3.43
C LEU A 64 0.33 -13.29 2.74
N ILE A 65 -0.75 -12.85 3.40
CA ILE A 65 -2.11 -12.71 2.86
C ILE A 65 -2.26 -11.24 2.42
N GLU A 66 -2.81 -11.02 1.24
CA GLU A 66 -2.80 -9.74 0.53
C GLU A 66 -4.14 -9.50 -0.16
N GLY A 67 -4.68 -8.29 -0.04
CA GLY A 67 -5.95 -7.88 -0.64
C GLY A 67 -7.11 -7.79 0.35
N ASP A 68 -7.08 -8.57 1.43
CA ASP A 68 -8.11 -8.57 2.47
C ASP A 68 -8.10 -7.26 3.29
N PRO A 69 -9.27 -6.64 3.54
CA PRO A 69 -9.40 -5.48 4.43
C PRO A 69 -8.82 -5.73 5.83
N TYR A 70 -8.21 -4.69 6.41
CA TYR A 70 -7.52 -4.78 7.70
C TYR A 70 -7.63 -3.47 8.49
N PHE A 71 -7.30 -3.52 9.78
CA PHE A 71 -6.91 -2.31 10.52
C PHE A 71 -5.44 -2.39 10.94
N TYR A 72 -4.87 -1.24 11.27
CA TYR A 72 -3.56 -1.12 11.91
C TYR A 72 -3.70 -0.16 13.08
N LYS A 73 -3.27 -0.57 14.28
CA LYS A 73 -3.20 0.33 15.43
C LYS A 73 -1.79 0.91 15.57
N THR A 74 -1.69 2.20 15.84
CA THR A 74 -0.38 2.87 15.93
C THR A 74 0.32 2.53 17.24
N ASP A 75 1.30 1.62 17.22
CA ASP A 75 2.29 1.58 18.29
C ASP A 75 3.35 2.65 18.06
N ARG A 76 3.12 3.83 18.67
CA ARG A 76 4.04 4.98 18.62
C ARG A 76 5.42 4.68 19.23
N ASN A 77 5.57 3.58 19.98
CA ASN A 77 6.84 3.12 20.54
C ASN A 77 7.64 2.22 19.56
N ASN A 78 7.02 1.79 18.45
CA ASN A 78 7.61 0.87 17.48
C ASN A 78 7.55 1.44 16.04
N PRO A 79 8.31 2.50 15.72
CA PRO A 79 8.35 3.08 14.38
C PRO A 79 8.94 2.13 13.32
N GLU A 80 9.67 1.07 13.72
CA GLU A 80 10.15 0.04 12.79
C GLU A 80 9.00 -0.73 12.12
N SER A 81 7.87 -0.90 12.82
CA SER A 81 6.67 -1.55 12.26
C SER A 81 6.05 -0.75 11.09
N LEU A 82 5.92 0.57 11.24
CA LEU A 82 5.48 1.49 10.17
C LEU A 82 6.44 1.45 8.98
N LYS A 83 7.75 1.41 9.25
CA LYS A 83 8.81 1.35 8.25
C LYS A 83 8.81 0.04 7.47
N ALA A 84 8.61 -1.10 8.16
CA ALA A 84 8.45 -2.41 7.55
C ALA A 84 7.20 -2.53 6.65
N LEU A 85 6.16 -1.74 6.93
CA LEU A 85 4.95 -1.63 6.10
C LEU A 85 5.06 -0.56 4.98
N GLY A 86 6.11 0.26 4.96
CA GLY A 86 6.25 1.38 4.02
C GLY A 86 5.35 2.58 4.33
N LEU A 87 4.85 2.71 5.55
CA LEU A 87 3.88 3.71 6.00
C LEU A 87 4.51 4.91 6.73
N GLU A 88 5.81 4.88 7.01
CA GLU A 88 6.59 5.89 7.76
C GLU A 88 6.34 7.34 7.29
N GLU A 89 6.46 7.63 5.98
CA GLU A 89 6.20 8.98 5.43
C GLU A 89 4.72 9.39 5.51
N PHE A 90 3.78 8.45 5.40
CA PHE A 90 2.35 8.75 5.47
C PHE A 90 1.91 9.07 6.91
N TYR A 91 2.35 8.26 7.88
CA TYR A 91 2.03 8.48 9.28
C TYR A 91 2.60 9.80 9.79
N THR A 92 3.92 9.97 9.68
CA THR A 92 4.62 11.13 10.25
C THR A 92 4.24 12.48 9.62
N LYS A 93 3.68 12.49 8.40
CA LYS A 93 3.27 13.73 7.70
C LYS A 93 1.76 13.97 7.68
N VAL A 94 0.94 12.93 7.82
CA VAL A 94 -0.53 13.02 7.64
C VAL A 94 -1.29 12.53 8.88
N VAL A 95 -0.94 11.36 9.43
CA VAL A 95 -1.69 10.74 10.54
C VAL A 95 -1.30 11.36 11.88
N ASP A 96 0.00 11.36 12.23
CA ASP A 96 0.49 11.92 13.50
C ASP A 96 0.43 13.45 13.54
N ASN A 97 0.49 14.07 12.36
CA ASN A 97 0.63 15.52 12.16
C ASN A 97 -0.70 16.19 11.73
N TYR A 98 -1.84 15.56 12.03
CA TYR A 98 -3.16 15.99 11.56
C TYR A 98 -3.56 17.41 12.01
N GLU A 99 -3.13 17.84 13.20
CA GLU A 99 -3.35 19.20 13.69
C GLU A 99 -2.71 20.26 12.77
N ALA A 100 -1.50 20.00 12.27
CA ALA A 100 -0.82 20.93 11.37
C ALA A 100 -1.54 21.06 10.01
N LEU A 101 -2.28 20.03 9.56
CA LEU A 101 -3.11 20.10 8.35
C LEU A 101 -4.21 21.17 8.46
N ARG A 102 -4.69 21.45 9.67
CA ARG A 102 -5.70 22.49 9.89
C ARG A 102 -5.10 23.88 9.73
N THR A 103 -3.92 24.09 10.29
CA THR A 103 -3.23 25.39 10.39
C THR A 103 -2.40 25.78 9.17
N SER A 104 -2.06 24.81 8.30
CA SER A 104 -1.18 25.03 7.16
C SER A 104 -1.92 24.74 5.84
N ASP A 105 -1.96 25.73 4.95
CA ASP A 105 -2.57 25.56 3.62
C ASP A 105 -1.80 24.54 2.76
N VAL A 106 -0.48 24.38 3.00
CA VAL A 106 0.39 23.44 2.30
C VAL A 106 1.33 22.73 3.27
N ILE A 107 1.41 21.40 3.18
CA ILE A 107 2.46 20.58 3.81
C ILE A 107 3.25 19.86 2.70
N THR A 108 4.58 19.76 2.85
CA THR A 108 5.43 19.04 1.89
C THR A 108 6.07 17.79 2.50
N PHE A 109 6.16 16.74 1.67
CA PHE A 109 6.91 15.52 1.94
C PHE A 109 8.42 15.71 1.64
N ARG A 110 8.81 16.82 1.00
CA ARG A 110 10.21 17.16 0.72
C ARG A 110 10.84 17.97 1.87
N LYS A 111 12.14 18.27 1.76
CA LYS A 111 12.86 19.14 2.71
C LYS A 111 12.43 20.60 2.58
N ASN A 112 12.20 21.06 1.35
CA ASN A 112 11.79 22.41 1.01
C ASN A 112 10.50 22.31 0.17
N LEU A 113 9.58 23.24 0.36
CA LEU A 113 8.43 23.41 -0.54
C LEU A 113 8.93 23.81 -1.93
N GLN A 114 8.34 23.22 -2.97
CA GLN A 114 8.50 23.64 -4.37
C GLN A 114 7.19 24.23 -4.88
N GLU A 115 7.28 25.13 -5.84
CA GLU A 115 6.13 25.56 -6.64
C GLU A 115 5.49 24.35 -7.34
N TYR A 116 4.17 24.38 -7.48
CA TYR A 116 3.42 23.36 -8.20
C TYR A 116 3.79 23.40 -9.70
N ASN A 117 3.99 22.22 -10.30
CA ASN A 117 4.28 22.11 -11.73
C ASN A 117 3.38 21.05 -12.37
N ALA A 118 2.37 21.49 -13.13
CA ALA A 118 1.35 20.63 -13.74
C ALA A 118 1.91 19.48 -14.61
N ASP A 119 3.06 19.69 -15.26
CA ASP A 119 3.65 18.68 -16.16
C ASP A 119 4.13 17.44 -15.40
N SER A 120 4.72 17.65 -14.22
CA SER A 120 5.41 16.61 -13.42
C SER A 120 4.73 16.25 -12.10
N GLU A 121 3.83 17.09 -11.60
CA GLU A 121 3.10 16.91 -10.35
C GLU A 121 1.62 16.61 -10.63
N ARG A 122 1.10 15.53 -10.02
CA ARG A 122 -0.25 15.03 -10.32
C ARG A 122 -1.02 14.70 -9.03
N PRO A 123 -2.32 15.04 -8.94
CA PRO A 123 -3.15 14.71 -7.78
C PRO A 123 -3.30 13.18 -7.64
N ARG A 124 -3.25 12.68 -6.40
CA ARG A 124 -3.13 11.25 -6.08
C ARG A 124 -4.24 10.73 -5.18
N PHE A 125 -4.59 11.48 -4.14
CA PHE A 125 -5.73 11.15 -3.28
C PHE A 125 -6.29 12.38 -2.58
N TYR A 126 -7.54 12.26 -2.14
CA TYR A 126 -8.17 13.18 -1.21
C TYR A 126 -7.99 12.72 0.23
N ILE A 127 -7.93 13.70 1.13
CA ILE A 127 -8.11 13.55 2.57
C ILE A 127 -9.33 14.39 2.96
N PHE A 128 -10.27 13.81 3.70
CA PHE A 128 -11.43 14.51 4.24
C PHE A 128 -11.38 14.44 5.76
N GLU A 129 -11.40 15.58 6.45
CA GLU A 129 -11.65 15.65 7.88
C GLU A 129 -13.15 15.62 8.11
N ILE A 130 -13.60 14.66 8.89
CA ILE A 130 -15.01 14.38 9.14
C ILE A 130 -15.24 14.45 10.65
N LYS A 131 -16.22 15.24 11.07
CA LYS A 131 -16.78 15.18 12.41
C LYS A 131 -18.05 14.33 12.36
N ARG A 132 -18.15 13.31 13.21
CA ARG A 132 -19.29 12.39 13.31
C ARG A 132 -19.71 12.32 14.76
N ASN A 133 -20.81 12.98 15.12
CA ASN A 133 -21.16 13.24 16.52
C ASN A 133 -19.98 13.91 17.26
N ASP A 134 -19.41 13.30 18.31
CA ASP A 134 -18.19 13.78 18.97
C ASP A 134 -16.89 13.10 18.47
N GLU A 135 -17.00 12.16 17.53
CA GLU A 135 -15.87 11.44 16.93
C GLU A 135 -15.20 12.25 15.81
N GLN A 136 -13.90 11.99 15.64
CA GLN A 136 -13.05 12.63 14.64
C GLN A 136 -12.41 11.58 13.74
N LEU A 137 -12.79 11.63 12.45
CA LEU A 137 -12.39 10.67 11.43
C LEU A 137 -11.67 11.39 10.28
N PHE A 138 -10.63 10.77 9.75
CA PHE A 138 -9.93 11.22 8.55
C PHE A 138 -10.10 10.16 7.45
N ALA A 139 -10.93 10.45 6.45
CA ALA A 139 -11.16 9.55 5.33
C ALA A 139 -10.18 9.83 4.19
N TYR A 140 -9.50 8.78 3.73
CA TYR A 140 -8.55 8.81 2.61
C TYR A 140 -9.19 8.15 1.39
N ALA A 141 -9.12 8.78 0.22
CA ALA A 141 -9.75 8.26 -0.99
C ALA A 141 -8.87 8.45 -2.25
N GLN A 142 -8.43 7.33 -2.84
CA GLN A 142 -7.54 7.32 -4.01
C GLN A 142 -8.23 7.87 -5.26
N ILE A 143 -7.62 8.86 -5.91
CA ILE A 143 -8.06 9.36 -7.21
C ILE A 143 -7.60 8.37 -8.28
N ASP A 144 -8.46 7.95 -9.22
CA ASP A 144 -7.97 7.18 -10.36
C ASP A 144 -7.33 8.09 -11.41
N SER A 145 -6.01 7.94 -11.54
CA SER A 145 -5.18 8.34 -12.67
C SER A 145 -5.82 8.24 -14.07
N LYS A 146 -6.69 7.26 -14.33
CA LYS A 146 -7.38 7.12 -15.63
C LYS A 146 -8.60 8.04 -15.79
N ALA A 147 -9.19 8.50 -14.69
CA ALA A 147 -10.41 9.32 -14.68
C ALA A 147 -10.14 10.80 -15.01
N LEU A 148 -8.91 11.30 -14.83
CA LEU A 148 -8.54 12.69 -15.15
C LEU A 148 -8.83 13.11 -16.61
N VAL A 149 -8.97 12.14 -17.53
CA VAL A 149 -9.13 12.40 -18.98
C VAL A 149 -10.53 12.92 -19.37
N ARG A 150 -11.51 12.99 -18.45
CA ARG A 150 -12.88 13.46 -18.77
C ARG A 150 -13.49 14.36 -17.69
N LYS A 151 -13.69 15.64 -18.04
CA LYS A 151 -14.43 16.64 -17.24
C LYS A 151 -15.80 16.11 -16.76
N ARG A 152 -15.95 15.87 -15.45
CA ARG A 152 -17.22 15.64 -14.75
C ARG A 152 -17.09 16.11 -13.29
N LYS A 153 -18.11 16.82 -12.78
CA LYS A 153 -18.25 17.39 -11.42
C LYS A 153 -16.91 17.72 -10.74
N LEU A 154 -16.44 18.93 -11.04
CA LEU A 154 -15.14 19.42 -10.63
C LEU A 154 -15.25 20.09 -9.24
N LEU A 155 -14.29 19.83 -8.36
CA LEU A 155 -13.97 20.77 -7.30
C LEU A 155 -13.01 21.81 -7.89
N GLU A 156 -13.25 23.09 -7.60
CA GLU A 156 -12.32 24.17 -7.99
C GLU A 156 -11.14 24.23 -7.02
N TRP A 157 -10.30 23.18 -7.05
CA TRP A 157 -8.96 23.26 -6.50
C TRP A 157 -8.08 24.10 -7.41
N ASN A 158 -7.13 24.80 -6.81
CA ASN A 158 -6.49 26.00 -7.30
C ASN A 158 -4.97 25.79 -6.83
N ALA A 159 -3.85 25.97 -7.63
CA ALA A 159 -2.34 25.91 -7.37
C ALA A 159 -1.39 27.16 -7.74
N SER A 160 -1.06 28.08 -6.80
CA SER A 160 -0.20 29.31 -6.85
C SER A 160 0.33 29.73 -5.44
N LEU A 161 1.36 30.58 -5.26
CA LEU A 161 1.87 30.88 -3.90
C LEU A 161 2.10 32.38 -3.62
N ASN A 162 1.15 33.02 -2.93
CA ASN A 162 1.33 34.34 -2.31
C ASN A 162 1.60 34.23 -0.80
N LYS A 163 2.46 35.10 -0.26
CA LYS A 163 3.16 34.94 1.03
C LYS A 163 2.31 35.01 2.32
N SER A 164 0.99 35.09 2.22
CA SER A 164 0.08 35.15 3.37
C SER A 164 -1.22 34.36 3.20
N SER A 165 -1.36 33.64 2.08
CA SER A 165 -2.46 32.72 1.82
C SER A 165 -2.06 31.85 0.64
N ALA A 166 -2.09 30.53 0.82
CA ALA A 166 -2.19 29.66 -0.34
C ALA A 166 -3.67 29.65 -0.79
N VAL A 167 -4.11 30.77 -1.38
CA VAL A 167 -5.08 30.74 -2.48
C VAL A 167 -4.24 30.54 -3.73
N ILE A 168 -3.95 29.27 -3.87
CA ILE A 168 -3.26 28.61 -4.93
C ILE A 168 -4.18 28.67 -6.23
N ASP A 169 -3.78 28.79 -7.54
CA ASP A 169 -4.63 28.80 -8.81
C ASP A 169 -4.55 27.59 -9.86
N ILE A 170 -5.69 26.99 -10.32
CA ILE A 170 -6.04 25.63 -10.93
C ILE A 170 -6.83 25.52 -12.26
N THR A 171 -6.27 25.08 -13.40
CA THR A 171 -7.05 24.90 -14.65
C THR A 171 -7.64 23.50 -14.94
N GLU A 172 -7.25 22.45 -14.21
CA GLU A 172 -7.76 21.07 -14.40
C GLU A 172 -8.48 20.54 -13.15
N GLY A 173 -9.80 20.41 -13.21
CA GLY A 173 -10.62 19.93 -12.09
C GLY A 173 -10.47 18.43 -11.82
N VAL A 174 -10.28 18.09 -10.55
CA VAL A 174 -9.94 16.74 -10.09
C VAL A 174 -11.21 15.92 -9.81
N PRO A 175 -11.38 14.71 -10.39
CA PRO A 175 -12.62 13.95 -10.23
C PRO A 175 -12.79 13.44 -8.80
N LEU A 176 -14.01 13.55 -8.26
CA LEU A 176 -14.38 12.94 -6.99
C LEU A 176 -14.22 11.40 -7.05
N PRO A 177 -13.63 10.76 -6.03
CA PRO A 177 -13.55 9.32 -5.93
C PRO A 177 -14.93 8.72 -5.64
N SER A 178 -15.20 7.48 -6.05
CA SER A 178 -16.49 6.84 -5.78
C SER A 178 -16.61 6.22 -4.38
N ASN A 179 -15.47 5.77 -3.84
CA ASN A 179 -15.39 4.96 -2.61
C ASN A 179 -14.27 5.50 -1.70
N ILE A 180 -14.40 5.29 -0.40
CA ILE A 180 -13.32 5.53 0.56
C ILE A 180 -12.28 4.40 0.47
N THR A 181 -11.00 4.74 0.66
CA THR A 181 -9.87 3.79 0.60
C THR A 181 -9.45 3.33 1.99
N ALA A 182 -9.41 4.25 2.96
CA ALA A 182 -9.11 4.01 4.37
C ALA A 182 -9.75 5.10 5.25
N ILE A 183 -9.96 4.84 6.55
CA ILE A 183 -10.35 5.82 7.57
C ILE A 183 -9.38 5.72 8.74
N PHE A 184 -8.81 6.85 9.18
CA PHE A 184 -8.14 6.95 10.47
C PHE A 184 -9.12 7.50 11.52
N GLU A 185 -9.19 6.83 12.67
CA GLU A 185 -10.01 7.18 13.82
C GLU A 185 -9.11 7.74 14.92
N ALA A 186 -9.16 9.06 15.14
CA ALA A 186 -8.25 9.74 16.06
C ALA A 186 -8.48 9.38 17.54
N THR A 187 -9.69 8.92 17.88
CA THR A 187 -10.09 8.49 19.24
C THR A 187 -9.50 7.13 19.64
N SER A 188 -9.32 6.20 18.70
CA SER A 188 -8.81 4.84 18.98
C SER A 188 -7.36 4.60 18.54
N ASP A 189 -6.78 5.56 17.81
CA ASP A 189 -5.48 5.49 17.14
C ASP A 189 -5.34 4.29 16.20
N LYS A 190 -6.37 4.10 15.36
CA LYS A 190 -6.46 3.04 14.35
C LYS A 190 -6.68 3.61 12.95
N LEU A 191 -5.99 3.02 11.99
CA LEU A 191 -6.25 3.17 10.56
C LEU A 191 -6.91 1.90 10.02
N TYR A 192 -8.18 2.01 9.64
CA TYR A 192 -8.94 0.97 8.94
C TYR A 192 -8.72 1.13 7.43
N VAL A 193 -8.37 0.05 6.73
CA VAL A 193 -8.03 0.04 5.29
C VAL A 193 -8.94 -0.93 4.54
N TYR A 194 -9.95 -0.36 3.88
CA TYR A 194 -11.03 -1.11 3.21
C TYR A 194 -10.65 -1.58 1.79
N THR A 195 -9.72 -0.90 1.12
CA THR A 195 -9.20 -1.35 -0.19
C THR A 195 -7.67 -1.37 -0.23
N PRO A 196 -7.03 -2.44 0.30
CA PRO A 196 -5.58 -2.55 0.42
C PRO A 196 -4.76 -2.22 -0.83
N PHE A 197 -5.18 -2.72 -2.01
CA PHE A 197 -4.47 -2.45 -3.26
C PHE A 197 -4.55 -0.98 -3.68
N SER A 198 -5.70 -0.32 -3.46
CA SER A 198 -5.88 1.11 -3.70
C SER A 198 -5.01 1.94 -2.75
N PHE A 199 -4.93 1.53 -1.47
CA PHE A 199 -4.12 2.18 -0.44
C PHE A 199 -2.60 2.02 -0.69
N GLU A 200 -2.12 0.83 -1.03
CA GLU A 200 -0.71 0.60 -1.37
C GLU A 200 -0.31 1.29 -2.68
N LYS A 201 -1.23 1.39 -3.65
CA LYS A 201 -1.05 2.20 -4.85
C LYS A 201 -1.04 3.69 -4.54
N MET A 202 -1.95 4.18 -3.70
CA MET A 202 -2.05 5.57 -3.25
C MET A 202 -0.70 6.09 -2.72
N LEU A 203 -0.06 5.29 -1.87
CA LEU A 203 1.19 5.60 -1.17
C LEU A 203 2.47 5.13 -1.91
N PHE A 204 2.36 4.59 -3.13
CA PHE A 204 3.47 4.03 -3.93
C PHE A 204 4.25 2.86 -3.29
N ILE A 205 3.70 2.23 -2.26
CA ILE A 205 4.30 1.09 -1.53
C ILE A 205 4.64 -0.05 -2.49
N HIS A 206 3.78 -0.31 -3.49
CA HIS A 206 4.03 -1.33 -4.51
C HIS A 206 5.29 -1.06 -5.36
N GLU A 207 5.55 0.18 -5.77
CA GLU A 207 6.75 0.49 -6.56
C GLU A 207 8.02 0.46 -5.69
N ALA A 208 7.94 0.85 -4.41
CA ALA A 208 9.03 0.66 -3.45
C ALA A 208 9.33 -0.82 -3.19
N ALA A 209 8.29 -1.64 -3.00
CA ALA A 209 8.41 -3.09 -2.86
C ALA A 209 9.01 -3.71 -4.14
N LYS A 210 8.62 -3.26 -5.32
CA LYS A 210 9.14 -3.75 -6.62
C LYS A 210 10.61 -3.43 -6.84
N LEU A 211 11.08 -2.25 -6.40
CA LEU A 211 12.51 -1.93 -6.38
C LEU A 211 13.27 -2.87 -5.44
N LYS A 212 12.81 -3.04 -4.18
CA LYS A 212 13.42 -3.93 -3.20
C LYS A 212 13.37 -5.41 -3.63
N ALA A 213 12.29 -5.84 -4.30
CA ALA A 213 12.16 -7.16 -4.88
C ALA A 213 13.20 -7.39 -5.99
N ASN A 214 13.41 -6.40 -6.87
CA ASN A 214 14.44 -6.47 -7.90
C ASN A 214 15.86 -6.52 -7.30
N GLU A 215 16.15 -5.71 -6.27
CA GLU A 215 17.41 -5.80 -5.52
C GLU A 215 17.62 -7.20 -4.92
N ASN A 216 16.60 -7.76 -4.28
CA ASN A 216 16.67 -9.10 -3.68
C ASN A 216 16.79 -10.22 -4.73
N ILE A 217 16.17 -10.08 -5.92
CA ILE A 217 16.41 -10.99 -7.07
C ILE A 217 17.90 -10.96 -7.46
N GLN A 218 18.53 -9.78 -7.53
CA GLN A 218 19.96 -9.68 -7.85
C GLN A 218 20.84 -10.34 -6.77
N LYS A 219 20.43 -10.34 -5.49
CA LYS A 219 21.14 -11.05 -4.42
C LYS A 219 21.06 -12.57 -4.55
N PHE A 220 19.89 -13.11 -4.90
CA PHE A 220 19.76 -14.55 -5.24
C PHE A 220 20.62 -14.93 -6.45
N ILE A 221 20.64 -14.10 -7.51
CA ILE A 221 21.47 -14.33 -8.71
C ILE A 221 22.97 -14.31 -8.38
N ARG A 222 23.41 -13.48 -7.43
CA ARG A 222 24.81 -13.40 -6.98
C ARG A 222 25.19 -14.42 -5.90
N GLY A 223 24.27 -15.26 -5.43
CA GLY A 223 24.51 -16.20 -4.33
C GLY A 223 24.66 -15.54 -2.95
N GLU A 224 24.27 -14.27 -2.79
CA GLU A 224 24.19 -13.61 -1.48
C GLU A 224 23.02 -14.16 -0.66
N PHE A 225 21.95 -14.59 -1.33
CA PHE A 225 20.74 -15.17 -0.75
C PHE A 225 20.51 -16.59 -1.28
N THR A 226 20.03 -17.47 -0.42
CA THR A 226 19.94 -18.93 -0.65
C THR A 226 18.59 -19.50 -0.19
N ILE A 227 18.33 -20.75 -0.57
CA ILE A 227 17.23 -21.57 -0.04
C ILE A 227 17.81 -22.75 0.74
N GLY A 228 17.14 -23.18 1.81
CA GLY A 228 17.62 -24.24 2.68
C GLY A 228 18.58 -23.73 3.75
N ASN A 229 18.57 -24.33 4.94
CA ASN A 229 19.68 -24.14 5.89
C ASN A 229 21.01 -24.72 5.38
N GLU A 230 20.95 -25.58 4.36
CA GLU A 230 22.07 -26.10 3.58
C GLU A 230 22.66 -25.07 2.60
N GLY A 231 22.00 -23.92 2.39
CA GLY A 231 22.53 -22.80 1.61
C GLY A 231 22.57 -23.00 0.10
N TYR A 232 21.51 -23.55 -0.50
CA TYR A 232 21.47 -23.77 -1.95
C TYR A 232 21.33 -22.46 -2.74
N ASN A 233 22.13 -22.33 -3.79
CA ASN A 233 22.14 -21.20 -4.72
C ASN A 233 21.00 -21.30 -5.74
N ILE A 234 20.57 -20.16 -6.31
CA ILE A 234 19.41 -20.11 -7.22
C ILE A 234 19.85 -19.81 -8.65
N LYS A 235 19.41 -20.62 -9.61
CA LYS A 235 19.75 -20.51 -11.04
C LYS A 235 18.51 -20.28 -11.90
N GLY A 236 18.56 -19.36 -12.86
CA GLY A 236 17.47 -19.08 -13.80
C GLY A 236 16.63 -17.83 -13.49
N LEU A 237 16.83 -17.18 -12.34
CA LEU A 237 16.21 -15.86 -12.04
C LEU A 237 16.77 -14.72 -12.92
N ASP A 238 17.98 -14.91 -13.43
CA ASP A 238 18.67 -14.07 -14.40
C ASP A 238 17.95 -14.01 -15.76
N GLN A 239 17.10 -14.99 -16.07
CA GLN A 239 16.31 -15.01 -17.28
C GLN A 239 15.24 -13.91 -17.27
N THR A 240 15.26 -13.04 -18.27
CA THR A 240 14.32 -11.91 -18.44
C THR A 240 12.85 -12.34 -18.38
N VAL A 241 12.51 -13.55 -18.81
CA VAL A 241 11.12 -14.04 -18.80
C VAL A 241 10.68 -14.48 -17.40
N VAL A 242 11.59 -15.02 -16.57
CA VAL A 242 11.31 -15.41 -15.18
C VAL A 242 11.18 -14.16 -14.30
N SER A 243 12.17 -13.28 -14.35
CA SER A 243 12.16 -12.00 -13.61
C SER A 243 10.98 -11.11 -14.02
N SER A 244 10.62 -11.02 -15.30
CA SER A 244 9.44 -10.24 -15.73
C SER A 244 8.09 -10.93 -15.47
N LYS A 245 8.02 -12.25 -15.27
CA LYS A 245 6.83 -12.94 -14.72
C LYS A 245 6.66 -12.60 -13.24
N ILE A 246 7.74 -12.68 -12.45
CA ILE A 246 7.78 -12.29 -11.03
C ILE A 246 7.34 -10.84 -10.84
N LEU A 247 7.96 -9.89 -11.56
CA LEU A 247 7.72 -8.44 -11.43
C LEU A 247 6.40 -7.94 -12.07
N LYS A 248 5.49 -8.85 -12.45
CA LYS A 248 4.08 -8.56 -12.82
C LYS A 248 3.07 -8.94 -11.73
N SER A 249 3.49 -9.70 -10.72
CA SER A 249 2.62 -10.21 -9.65
C SER A 249 2.88 -9.46 -8.35
N SER A 250 1.89 -8.75 -7.82
CA SER A 250 2.01 -8.03 -6.54
C SER A 250 2.42 -8.98 -5.41
N ARG A 251 1.83 -10.18 -5.36
CA ARG A 251 2.15 -11.22 -4.37
C ARG A 251 3.59 -11.72 -4.48
N SER A 252 4.13 -11.78 -5.69
CA SER A 252 5.52 -12.20 -5.93
C SER A 252 6.52 -11.09 -5.61
N ILE A 253 6.19 -9.84 -5.96
CA ILE A 253 6.93 -8.64 -5.55
C ILE A 253 6.98 -8.55 -4.02
N ASN A 254 5.82 -8.59 -3.35
CA ASN A 254 5.69 -8.38 -1.91
C ASN A 254 6.43 -9.46 -1.10
N ARG A 255 6.38 -10.74 -1.51
CA ARG A 255 7.16 -11.81 -0.88
C ARG A 255 8.68 -11.60 -1.04
N ILE A 256 9.18 -11.46 -2.27
CA ILE A 256 10.62 -11.26 -2.48
C ILE A 256 11.13 -9.97 -1.83
N ALA A 257 10.32 -8.91 -1.79
CA ALA A 257 10.65 -7.67 -1.07
C ALA A 257 10.69 -7.85 0.46
N LYS A 258 9.94 -8.80 1.02
CA LYS A 258 9.96 -9.11 2.46
C LYS A 258 11.11 -10.02 2.89
N TYR A 259 11.59 -10.91 2.00
CA TYR A 259 12.68 -11.86 2.31
C TYR A 259 13.90 -11.19 2.96
N THR A 260 14.36 -11.80 4.05
CA THR A 260 15.61 -11.50 4.73
C THR A 260 16.41 -12.78 5.01
N ALA A 261 17.72 -12.78 4.75
CA ALA A 261 18.59 -13.92 5.04
C ALA A 261 18.80 -14.20 6.55
N SER A 262 18.19 -13.39 7.43
CA SER A 262 18.09 -13.59 8.87
C SER A 262 16.86 -14.39 9.30
N GLU A 263 15.95 -14.71 8.39
CA GLU A 263 14.89 -15.68 8.65
C GLU A 263 15.48 -17.09 8.78
N SER A 264 14.88 -17.90 9.66
CA SER A 264 15.06 -19.35 9.63
C SER A 264 14.77 -19.87 8.23
N LEU A 265 15.59 -20.81 7.76
CA LEU A 265 15.35 -21.58 6.55
C LEU A 265 15.16 -23.05 6.91
N GLU A 266 13.99 -23.59 6.58
CA GLU A 266 13.70 -25.01 6.57
C GLU A 266 14.71 -25.77 5.71
N SER A 267 14.95 -27.04 6.01
CA SER A 267 15.87 -27.85 5.21
C SER A 267 15.36 -28.01 3.77
N VAL A 268 16.25 -28.11 2.79
CA VAL A 268 15.90 -28.46 1.41
C VAL A 268 15.02 -29.71 1.39
N ARG A 269 15.34 -30.70 2.21
CA ARG A 269 14.53 -31.91 2.37
C ARG A 269 13.11 -31.63 2.89
N THR A 270 12.91 -30.68 3.80
CA THR A 270 11.57 -30.23 4.22
C THR A 270 10.82 -29.64 3.02
N ILE A 271 11.49 -28.78 2.26
CA ILE A 271 10.91 -28.06 1.12
C ILE A 271 10.53 -29.05 0.01
N GLU A 272 11.39 -30.02 -0.32
CA GLU A 272 11.12 -31.11 -1.26
C GLU A 272 9.92 -31.96 -0.85
N ASN A 273 9.84 -32.37 0.43
CA ASN A 273 8.68 -33.08 0.96
C ASN A 273 7.39 -32.28 0.74
N VAL A 274 7.41 -30.96 0.99
CA VAL A 274 6.24 -30.08 0.76
C VAL A 274 5.88 -29.98 -0.73
N MET A 275 6.85 -29.98 -1.64
CA MET A 275 6.55 -29.97 -3.08
C MET A 275 6.00 -31.30 -3.61
N THR A 276 6.05 -32.40 -2.85
CA THR A 276 5.28 -33.61 -3.22
C THR A 276 3.76 -33.40 -3.18
N LEU A 277 3.29 -32.36 -2.48
CA LEU A 277 1.88 -31.95 -2.43
C LEU A 277 1.43 -31.17 -3.69
N LEU A 278 2.36 -30.76 -4.56
CA LEU A 278 2.02 -30.09 -5.82
C LEU A 278 1.51 -31.12 -6.85
N PRO A 279 0.32 -30.92 -7.46
CA PRO A 279 -0.30 -31.90 -8.35
C PRO A 279 0.34 -31.98 -9.75
N ASN A 280 1.29 -31.10 -10.06
CA ASN A 280 1.93 -30.96 -11.36
C ASN A 280 3.45 -30.87 -11.18
N GLU A 281 4.20 -31.76 -11.83
CA GLU A 281 5.66 -31.79 -11.76
C GLU A 281 6.33 -30.51 -12.28
N ASN A 282 5.72 -29.84 -13.27
CA ASN A 282 6.27 -28.61 -13.85
C ASN A 282 6.22 -27.41 -12.89
N ASP A 283 5.37 -27.46 -11.87
CA ASP A 283 5.31 -26.43 -10.82
C ASP A 283 6.36 -26.65 -9.72
N LYS A 284 7.04 -27.79 -9.68
CA LYS A 284 8.03 -28.13 -8.65
C LYS A 284 9.41 -27.54 -8.95
N LEU A 285 10.16 -27.23 -7.91
CA LEU A 285 11.56 -26.80 -8.03
C LEU A 285 12.46 -28.01 -8.27
N GLN A 286 13.51 -27.84 -9.06
CA GLN A 286 14.46 -28.89 -9.39
C GLN A 286 15.76 -28.67 -8.60
N PHE A 287 16.22 -29.70 -7.88
CA PHE A 287 17.39 -29.63 -7.01
C PHE A 287 18.55 -30.41 -7.62
N ASN A 288 19.71 -29.75 -7.73
CA ASN A 288 20.98 -30.41 -7.95
C ASN A 288 21.76 -30.43 -6.64
N HIS A 289 21.63 -31.51 -5.87
CA HIS A 289 22.33 -31.69 -4.60
C HIS A 289 23.87 -31.76 -4.75
N THR A 290 24.38 -32.09 -5.94
CA THR A 290 25.82 -32.16 -6.23
C THR A 290 26.46 -30.78 -6.34
N GLU A 291 25.70 -29.79 -6.82
CA GLU A 291 26.14 -28.40 -6.97
C GLU A 291 25.55 -27.47 -5.89
N SER A 292 24.67 -27.98 -5.03
CA SER A 292 23.79 -27.20 -4.14
C SER A 292 23.05 -26.08 -4.88
N ILE A 293 22.34 -26.43 -5.97
CA ILE A 293 21.59 -25.49 -6.80
C ILE A 293 20.10 -25.84 -6.85
N VAL A 294 19.24 -24.82 -6.73
CA VAL A 294 17.83 -24.86 -7.09
C VAL A 294 17.63 -24.20 -8.46
N VAL A 295 17.00 -24.90 -9.41
CA VAL A 295 16.70 -24.37 -10.74
C VAL A 295 15.28 -23.82 -10.80
N VAL A 296 15.19 -22.52 -11.08
CA VAL A 296 13.94 -21.76 -11.25
C VAL A 296 13.74 -21.47 -12.74
N ASN A 297 12.54 -21.70 -13.23
CA ASN A 297 12.17 -21.55 -14.63
C ASN A 297 10.87 -20.74 -14.78
N GLN A 298 10.32 -20.74 -15.99
CA GLN A 298 9.14 -19.96 -16.34
C GLN A 298 7.83 -20.41 -15.69
N ASP A 299 7.80 -21.60 -15.11
CA ASP A 299 6.59 -22.28 -14.65
C ASP A 299 6.64 -22.46 -13.13
N ASN A 300 7.73 -23.02 -12.60
CA ASN A 300 7.93 -23.21 -11.16
C ASN A 300 8.31 -21.96 -10.35
N TYR A 301 8.45 -20.77 -10.97
CA TYR A 301 8.77 -19.52 -10.26
C TYR A 301 7.76 -19.15 -9.15
N LYS A 302 6.49 -19.55 -9.31
CA LYS A 302 5.47 -19.40 -8.26
C LYS A 302 5.87 -20.13 -6.97
N THR A 303 6.42 -21.34 -7.12
CA THR A 303 6.85 -22.21 -6.03
C THR A 303 8.13 -21.69 -5.38
N PHE A 304 9.09 -21.19 -6.16
CA PHE A 304 10.23 -20.42 -5.63
C PHE A 304 9.75 -19.27 -4.73
N VAL A 305 8.86 -18.43 -5.25
CA VAL A 305 8.22 -17.31 -4.53
C VAL A 305 7.42 -17.76 -3.29
N ALA A 306 7.00 -19.02 -3.21
CA ALA A 306 6.32 -19.58 -2.05
C ALA A 306 7.30 -20.10 -0.99
N VAL A 307 8.33 -20.86 -1.37
CA VAL A 307 9.18 -21.59 -0.41
C VAL A 307 10.35 -20.77 0.16
N ILE A 308 10.63 -19.57 -0.37
CA ILE A 308 11.61 -18.64 0.22
C ILE A 308 11.24 -18.15 1.64
N HIS A 309 10.04 -18.44 2.14
CA HIS A 309 9.63 -18.13 3.51
C HIS A 309 9.15 -19.39 4.27
N ASP A 310 9.81 -19.70 5.37
CA ASP A 310 9.44 -20.75 6.33
C ASP A 310 7.96 -20.76 6.71
N SER A 311 7.35 -19.59 6.88
CA SER A 311 5.96 -19.45 7.29
C SER A 311 4.96 -19.97 6.24
N ILE A 312 5.35 -20.02 4.97
CA ILE A 312 4.56 -20.66 3.92
C ILE A 312 4.81 -22.17 3.92
N VAL A 313 6.09 -22.61 3.97
CA VAL A 313 6.45 -24.03 4.03
C VAL A 313 5.72 -24.73 5.18
N LYS A 314 5.72 -24.12 6.37
CA LYS A 314 5.02 -24.60 7.58
C LYS A 314 3.50 -24.64 7.43
N ARG A 315 2.89 -23.65 6.76
CA ARG A 315 1.44 -23.64 6.49
C ARG A 315 1.00 -24.60 5.38
N LEU A 316 1.90 -25.00 4.49
CA LEU A 316 1.66 -26.09 3.54
C LEU A 316 1.74 -27.45 4.23
N ILE A 317 2.65 -27.63 5.21
CA ILE A 317 2.70 -28.83 6.07
C ILE A 317 1.43 -28.96 6.93
N SER A 318 0.90 -27.85 7.49
CA SER A 318 -0.32 -27.89 8.30
C SER A 318 -1.64 -27.93 7.50
N GLY A 319 -1.59 -27.80 6.17
CA GLY A 319 -2.78 -27.76 5.30
C GLY A 319 -3.58 -26.46 5.33
N GLU A 320 -3.07 -25.41 5.98
CA GLU A 320 -3.73 -24.09 6.14
C GLU A 320 -3.69 -23.20 4.89
N VAL A 321 -3.09 -23.66 3.80
CA VAL A 321 -2.96 -22.93 2.52
C VAL A 321 -3.30 -23.87 1.38
N GLN A 322 -4.39 -23.56 0.65
CA GLN A 322 -4.58 -24.10 -0.69
C GLN A 322 -3.58 -23.44 -1.65
N ILE A 323 -2.92 -24.25 -2.47
CA ILE A 323 -2.05 -23.77 -3.56
C ILE A 323 -2.92 -23.51 -4.80
N ILE A 324 -2.87 -22.28 -5.32
CA ILE A 324 -3.60 -21.78 -6.52
C ILE A 324 -2.68 -20.80 -7.28
#